data_AF-A0A7C4J3J1-F1
#
_entry.id   AF-A0A7C4J3J1-F1
#
_cell.length_a   1.000
_cell.length_b   1.000
_cell.length_c   1.000
_cell.angle_alpha   90.00
_cell.angle_beta   90.00
_cell.angle_gamma   90.00
#
_symmetry.space_group_name_H-M   'P 1'
#
loop_
_entity.id
_entity.type
_entity.pdbx_description
1 polymer ?
#
loop_
_entity_poly.entity_id
_entity_poly.type
_entity_poly.pdbx_seq_one_letter_code
_entity_poly.pdbx_strand_id
1 'polypeptide(L)'
;MSNKKTLIYILFIVPFLCCATYTPVEKIYEDSKIVKIITRDKKGITGWYIVNYDSNNRITGLNRYTPDMNTPITKIQLTYRGKLLSSYTISSTPPGSDSVLYQSTHIFNYTSSNDLKRVDISFNKPASIKQAGTTFVRIQYIYTDKLLTGLNITGDASSFKISCTISYRKNAIDTITIDEKRYNTTTKKFEQGLKGTLYIEETPKYYVDEVTGSKIKDQDKLTSMYSKTYIYDALNKRKLIQGNEQILDYFLLSDNSL
;
A
#
# COMPACT_ATOMS: atom_id res chain seq x y z
N MET A 1 2.05 -17.54 33.64
CA MET A 1 2.93 -18.00 32.53
C MET A 1 3.56 -16.81 31.83
N SER A 2 4.84 -16.57 32.15
CA SER A 2 5.90 -15.82 31.45
C SER A 2 5.57 -14.59 30.58
N ASN A 3 5.88 -13.41 31.13
CA ASN A 3 6.02 -12.08 30.50
C ASN A 3 7.08 -11.98 29.38
N LYS A 4 7.64 -13.09 28.89
CA LYS A 4 8.71 -13.09 27.87
C LYS A 4 8.19 -12.92 26.43
N LYS A 5 6.90 -13.13 26.15
CA LYS A 5 6.34 -13.01 24.79
C LYS A 5 5.97 -11.56 24.39
N THR A 6 5.69 -10.69 25.36
CA THR A 6 5.36 -9.28 25.09
C THR A 6 6.59 -8.46 24.68
N LEU A 7 7.80 -8.92 25.02
CA LEU A 7 9.06 -8.27 24.66
C LEU A 7 9.37 -8.35 23.15
N ILE A 8 8.86 -9.40 22.48
CA ILE A 8 9.19 -9.68 21.07
C ILE A 8 8.41 -8.74 20.12
N TYR A 9 7.21 -8.30 20.49
CA TYR A 9 6.44 -7.35 19.66
C TYR A 9 6.98 -5.91 19.72
N ILE A 10 7.68 -5.54 20.80
CA ILE A 10 8.36 -4.23 20.88
C ILE A 10 9.65 -4.25 20.06
N LEU A 11 10.31 -5.40 19.93
CA LEU A 11 11.53 -5.54 19.11
C LEU A 11 11.33 -5.21 17.62
N PHE A 12 10.10 -5.35 17.09
CA PHE A 12 9.78 -4.99 15.70
C PHE A 12 9.42 -3.50 15.51
N ILE A 13 9.24 -2.73 16.60
CA ILE A 13 9.03 -1.27 16.55
C ILE A 13 10.37 -0.51 16.76
N VAL A 14 11.35 -1.17 17.36
CA VAL A 14 12.70 -0.62 17.61
C VAL A 14 13.52 -0.26 16.35
N PRO A 15 13.34 -0.86 15.15
CA PRO A 15 14.11 -0.42 13.98
C PRO A 15 13.83 1.05 13.58
N PHE A 16 12.65 1.59 13.92
CA PHE A 16 12.33 3.02 13.73
C PHE A 16 12.99 3.95 14.77
N LEU A 17 13.69 3.41 15.77
CA LEU A 17 14.39 4.15 16.83
C LEU A 17 15.93 4.08 16.69
N CYS A 18 16.47 3.38 15.69
CA CYS A 18 17.91 3.09 15.58
C CYS A 18 18.75 4.17 14.85
N CYS A 19 18.42 5.44 14.98
CA CYS A 19 19.34 6.55 14.63
C CYS A 19 19.45 7.57 15.77
N ALA A 20 19.63 7.12 17.01
CA ALA A 20 20.14 7.97 18.07
C ALA A 20 20.85 7.13 19.14
N THR A 21 22.17 7.16 19.11
CA THR A 21 23.02 6.65 20.18
C THR A 21 22.72 7.44 21.46
N TYR A 22 22.27 6.72 22.51
CA TYR A 22 21.93 7.20 23.86
C TYR A 22 20.57 7.92 23.99
N THR A 23 19.50 7.16 24.21
CA THR A 23 18.22 7.70 24.71
C THR A 23 17.92 7.07 26.08
N PRO A 24 18.10 7.80 27.21
CA PRO A 24 17.58 7.35 28.50
C PRO A 24 16.05 7.37 28.43
N VAL A 25 15.44 6.19 28.56
CA VAL A 25 13.99 5.96 28.50
C VAL A 25 13.45 5.92 29.93
N GLU A 26 12.72 6.95 30.34
CA GLU A 26 12.01 6.97 31.64
C GLU A 26 10.57 6.53 31.42
N LYS A 27 10.12 5.51 32.16
CA LYS A 27 8.75 4.98 32.10
C LYS A 27 7.97 5.44 33.33
N ILE A 28 6.93 6.25 33.11
CA ILE A 28 6.01 6.69 34.16
C ILE A 28 4.68 5.97 33.91
N TYR A 29 4.18 5.27 34.92
CA TYR A 29 2.89 4.60 34.88
C TYR A 29 1.84 5.54 35.48
N GLU A 30 0.92 6.01 34.65
CA GLU A 30 -0.24 6.77 35.09
C GLU A 30 -1.45 5.82 34.96
N ASP A 31 -2.16 5.59 36.06
CA ASP A 31 -3.39 4.79 36.15
C ASP A 31 -3.38 3.42 35.42
N SER A 32 -2.43 2.52 35.70
CA SER A 32 -2.40 1.09 35.29
C SER A 32 -2.56 0.72 33.79
N LYS A 33 -2.91 1.68 32.92
CA LYS A 33 -3.31 1.49 31.52
C LYS A 33 -2.73 2.55 30.58
N ILE A 34 -1.98 3.51 31.12
CA ILE A 34 -1.27 4.52 30.36
C ILE A 34 0.20 4.47 30.74
N VAL A 35 1.06 4.20 29.75
CA VAL A 35 2.52 4.24 29.94
C VAL A 35 3.05 5.48 29.23
N LYS A 36 3.62 6.40 30.00
CA LYS A 36 4.34 7.56 29.47
C LYS A 36 5.82 7.22 29.36
N ILE A 37 6.37 7.33 28.15
CA ILE A 37 7.78 7.08 27.86
C ILE A 37 8.44 8.40 27.48
N ILE A 38 9.35 8.92 28.30
CA ILE A 38 10.06 10.18 28.02
C ILE A 38 11.34 9.86 27.25
N THR A 39 11.57 10.58 26.14
CA THR A 39 12.84 10.55 25.41
C THR A 39 13.67 11.78 25.74
N ARG A 40 14.96 11.59 26.01
CA ARG A 40 15.90 12.66 26.40
C ARG A 40 17.19 12.58 25.59
N ASP A 41 17.84 13.71 25.43
CA ASP A 41 19.23 13.83 24.97
C ASP A 41 20.07 14.60 26.02
N LYS A 42 21.31 14.99 25.67
CA LYS A 42 22.18 15.77 26.57
C LYS A 42 21.66 17.20 26.86
N LYS A 43 20.72 17.71 26.05
CA LYS A 43 20.19 19.08 26.13
C LYS A 43 18.82 19.13 26.82
N GLY A 44 18.13 18.00 26.97
CA GLY A 44 16.88 17.92 27.74
C GLY A 44 15.92 16.85 27.23
N ILE A 45 14.63 17.05 27.48
CA ILE A 45 13.56 16.20 26.94
C ILE A 45 13.39 16.51 25.45
N THR A 46 13.39 15.49 24.61
CA THR A 46 13.21 15.60 23.16
C THR A 46 11.82 15.16 22.70
N GLY A 47 11.04 14.57 23.60
CA GLY A 47 9.66 14.15 23.36
C GLY A 47 9.17 13.14 24.39
N TRP A 48 7.94 12.68 24.22
CA TRP A 48 7.41 11.56 24.96
C TRP A 48 6.39 10.77 24.14
N TYR A 49 6.16 9.54 24.55
CA TYR A 49 5.10 8.68 24.03
C TYR A 49 4.08 8.41 25.12
N ILE A 50 2.81 8.36 24.75
CA ILE A 50 1.72 7.87 25.58
C ILE A 50 1.20 6.59 24.93
N VAL A 51 1.34 5.46 25.62
CA VAL A 51 0.85 4.15 25.16
C VAL A 51 -0.43 3.83 25.91
N ASN A 52 -1.51 3.58 25.16
CA ASN A 52 -2.83 3.26 25.67
C ASN A 52 -3.08 1.75 25.56
N TYR A 53 -3.73 1.19 26.57
CA TYR A 53 -4.07 -0.23 26.63
C TYR A 53 -5.59 -0.44 26.78
N ASP A 54 -6.13 -1.51 26.18
CA ASP A 54 -7.50 -1.96 26.46
C ASP A 54 -7.60 -2.77 27.76
N SER A 55 -8.83 -3.19 28.10
CA SER A 55 -9.11 -4.05 29.25
C SER A 55 -8.44 -5.43 29.21
N ASN A 56 -7.92 -5.85 28.04
CA ASN A 56 -7.19 -7.09 27.86
C ASN A 56 -5.66 -6.88 27.87
N ASN A 57 -5.18 -5.69 28.30
CA ASN A 57 -3.78 -5.29 28.31
C ASN A 57 -3.11 -5.31 26.92
N ARG A 58 -3.88 -5.05 25.86
CA ARG A 58 -3.35 -4.90 24.49
C ARG A 58 -3.20 -3.43 24.16
N ILE A 59 -2.16 -3.08 23.43
CA ILE A 59 -1.91 -1.70 23.00
C ILE A 59 -2.99 -1.29 22.00
N THR A 60 -3.79 -0.28 22.31
CA THR A 60 -4.82 0.28 21.42
C THR A 60 -4.38 1.56 20.75
N GLY A 61 -3.37 2.24 21.31
CA GLY A 61 -2.80 3.39 20.64
C GLY A 61 -1.48 3.85 21.21
N LEU A 62 -0.73 4.57 20.39
CA LEU A 62 0.54 5.17 20.73
C LEU A 62 0.56 6.60 20.18
N ASN A 63 0.75 7.57 21.07
CA ASN A 63 0.77 8.98 20.74
C ASN A 63 2.16 9.53 21.04
N ARG A 64 2.83 10.11 20.03
CA ARG A 64 4.13 10.78 20.19
C ARG A 64 3.92 12.29 20.30
N TYR A 65 4.63 12.90 21.22
CA TYR A 65 4.62 14.33 21.49
C TYR A 65 6.03 14.91 21.46
N THR A 66 6.11 16.23 21.33
CA THR A 66 7.34 17.04 21.41
C THR A 66 7.22 18.04 22.55
N PRO A 67 8.34 18.49 23.16
CA PRO A 67 8.39 19.44 24.30
C PRO A 67 7.43 20.61 24.21
N ASP A 68 7.30 21.19 23.02
CA ASP A 68 6.59 22.47 22.83
C ASP A 68 5.11 22.29 22.43
N MET A 69 4.58 21.06 22.43
CA MET A 69 3.24 20.76 21.91
C MET A 69 2.41 19.87 22.85
N ASN A 70 1.20 20.32 23.15
CA ASN A 70 0.22 19.56 23.94
C ASN A 70 -0.61 18.58 23.08
N THR A 71 -0.46 18.62 21.76
CA THR A 71 -1.09 17.70 20.82
C THR A 71 -0.04 16.73 20.25
N PRO A 72 -0.39 15.45 20.07
CA PRO A 72 0.58 14.49 19.54
C PRO A 72 0.86 14.74 18.05
N ILE A 73 2.14 14.76 17.70
CA ILE A 73 2.66 14.88 16.32
C ILE A 73 2.58 13.56 15.54
N THR A 74 2.38 12.44 16.24
CA THR A 74 2.11 11.15 15.62
C THR A 74 1.11 10.39 16.48
N LYS A 75 0.07 9.86 15.87
CA LYS A 75 -0.91 8.97 16.51
C LYS A 75 -0.92 7.65 15.76
N ILE A 76 -0.79 6.56 16.49
CA ILE A 76 -1.01 5.20 15.99
C ILE A 76 -2.21 4.65 16.75
N GLN A 77 -3.21 4.15 16.04
CA GLN A 77 -4.40 3.52 16.60
C GLN A 77 -4.48 2.09 16.10
N LEU A 78 -4.67 1.13 17.00
CA LEU A 78 -4.70 -0.29 16.69
C LEU A 78 -6.10 -0.85 16.95
N THR A 79 -6.60 -1.64 16.00
CA THR A 79 -7.90 -2.30 16.09
C THR A 79 -7.70 -3.81 16.02
N TYR A 80 -8.50 -4.55 16.81
CA TYR A 80 -8.39 -6.00 16.92
C TYR A 80 -9.70 -6.71 16.55
N ARG A 81 -9.58 -7.87 15.90
CA ARG A 81 -10.65 -8.86 15.73
C ARG A 81 -10.35 -10.08 16.59
N GLY A 82 -11.05 -10.23 17.72
CA GLY A 82 -10.71 -11.26 18.70
C GLY A 82 -9.28 -11.04 19.22
N LYS A 83 -8.39 -12.03 19.10
CA LYS A 83 -6.97 -11.92 19.50
C LYS A 83 -6.05 -11.35 18.41
N LEU A 84 -6.55 -11.19 17.19
CA LEU A 84 -5.74 -10.78 16.03
C LEU A 84 -5.80 -9.27 15.85
N LEU A 85 -4.67 -8.66 15.49
CA LEU A 85 -4.63 -7.27 15.06
C LEU A 85 -5.29 -7.19 13.68
N SER A 86 -6.43 -6.49 13.56
CA SER A 86 -7.14 -6.38 12.28
C SER A 86 -6.65 -5.20 11.46
N SER A 87 -6.24 -4.12 12.12
CA SER A 87 -5.69 -2.95 11.44
C SER A 87 -4.91 -2.06 12.40
N TYR A 88 -4.04 -1.21 11.84
CA TYR A 88 -3.60 -0.02 12.54
C TYR A 88 -3.63 1.19 11.60
N THR A 89 -3.94 2.36 12.15
CA THR A 89 -3.88 3.64 11.46
C THR A 89 -2.76 4.46 12.09
N ILE A 90 -1.86 4.97 11.27
CA ILE A 90 -0.85 5.95 11.67
C ILE A 90 -1.18 7.29 11.02
N SER A 91 -1.11 8.35 11.80
CA SER A 91 -1.24 9.72 11.32
C SER A 91 -0.13 10.58 11.90
N SER A 92 0.48 11.44 11.10
CA SER A 92 1.41 12.46 11.56
C SER A 92 0.94 13.86 11.20
N THR A 93 1.25 14.80 12.09
CA THR A 93 1.03 16.23 11.91
C THR A 93 2.36 16.97 12.10
N PRO A 94 2.56 18.13 11.44
CA PRO A 94 3.71 18.97 11.71
C PRO A 94 3.60 19.51 13.15
N PRO A 95 4.74 19.79 13.82
CA PRO A 95 4.72 20.57 15.04
C PRO A 95 3.97 21.89 14.82
N GLY A 96 3.11 22.27 15.75
CA GLY A 96 2.32 23.52 15.66
C GLY A 96 1.07 23.46 14.79
N SER A 97 0.69 22.32 14.21
CA SER A 97 -0.41 22.24 13.24
C SER A 97 -1.32 21.04 13.46
N ASP A 98 -2.63 21.25 13.24
CA ASP A 98 -3.64 20.18 13.19
C ASP A 98 -3.77 19.55 11.79
N SER A 99 -3.04 20.08 10.80
CA SER A 99 -3.08 19.55 9.45
C SER A 99 -2.36 18.21 9.38
N VAL A 100 -3.07 17.14 9.05
CA VAL A 100 -2.48 15.81 8.85
C VAL A 100 -1.56 15.83 7.63
N LEU A 101 -0.25 15.62 7.85
CA LEU A 101 0.76 15.47 6.79
C LEU A 101 0.70 14.09 6.15
N TYR A 102 0.69 13.07 7.00
CA TYR A 102 0.71 11.68 6.61
C TYR A 102 -0.43 10.95 7.32
N GLN A 103 -1.16 10.13 6.58
CA GLN A 103 -2.04 9.14 7.19
C GLN A 103 -2.11 7.89 6.34
N SER A 104 -1.86 6.74 6.97
CA SER A 104 -2.05 5.43 6.38
C SER A 104 -2.77 4.49 7.34
N THR A 105 -3.51 3.55 6.78
CA THR A 105 -4.16 2.46 7.51
C THR A 105 -3.71 1.15 6.92
N HIS A 106 -3.10 0.31 7.74
CA HIS A 106 -2.70 -1.04 7.38
C HIS A 106 -3.78 -2.00 7.86
N ILE A 107 -4.20 -2.93 7.01
CA ILE A 107 -5.30 -3.86 7.24
C ILE A 107 -4.77 -5.27 7.05
N PHE A 108 -4.93 -6.11 8.09
CA PHE A 108 -4.48 -7.49 8.10
C PHE A 108 -5.66 -8.42 7.79
N ASN A 109 -5.60 -9.06 6.62
CA ASN A 109 -6.62 -9.98 6.17
C ASN A 109 -6.17 -11.41 6.48
N TYR A 110 -6.95 -12.09 7.32
CA TYR A 110 -6.71 -13.48 7.71
C TYR A 110 -7.64 -14.44 6.98
N THR A 111 -7.19 -15.68 6.80
CA THR A 111 -8.04 -16.81 6.40
C THR A 111 -9.04 -17.17 7.50
N SER A 112 -9.96 -18.09 7.21
CA SER A 112 -10.85 -18.69 8.22
C SER A 112 -10.09 -19.49 9.29
N SER A 113 -8.90 -20.00 8.98
CA SER A 113 -7.97 -20.67 9.91
C SER A 113 -7.13 -19.69 10.75
N ASN A 114 -7.30 -18.38 10.58
CA ASN A 114 -6.51 -17.31 11.21
C ASN A 114 -5.07 -17.14 10.71
N ASP A 115 -4.73 -17.71 9.56
CA ASP A 115 -3.45 -17.46 8.90
C ASP A 115 -3.48 -16.11 8.18
N LEU A 116 -2.40 -15.33 8.27
CA LEU A 116 -2.32 -14.05 7.56
C LEU A 116 -2.27 -14.30 6.05
N LYS A 117 -3.31 -13.88 5.33
CA LYS A 117 -3.44 -14.04 3.88
C LYS A 117 -2.83 -12.88 3.11
N ARG A 118 -3.12 -11.65 3.55
CA ARG A 118 -2.73 -10.41 2.85
C ARG A 118 -2.70 -9.23 3.81
N VAL A 119 -1.80 -8.28 3.56
CA VAL A 119 -1.84 -6.95 4.19
C VAL A 119 -2.19 -5.92 3.12
N ASP A 120 -3.23 -5.13 3.38
CA ASP A 120 -3.57 -3.97 2.54
C ASP A 120 -3.12 -2.70 3.24
N ILE A 121 -2.74 -1.69 2.46
CA ILE A 121 -2.48 -0.35 2.97
C ILE A 121 -3.50 0.57 2.30
N SER A 122 -4.01 1.54 3.03
CA SER A 122 -4.85 2.61 2.51
C SER A 122 -4.25 3.93 2.94
N PHE A 123 -4.03 4.84 2.00
CA PHE A 123 -3.61 6.21 2.32
C PHE A 123 -4.80 7.15 2.17
N ASN A 124 -5.02 8.00 3.17
CA ASN A 124 -6.13 8.95 3.15
C ASN A 124 -5.76 10.27 2.45
N LYS A 125 -4.48 10.49 2.10
CA LYS A 125 -4.01 11.66 1.34
C LYS A 125 -2.95 11.28 0.31
N PRO A 126 -2.96 11.89 -0.90
CA PRO A 126 -1.92 11.68 -1.91
C PRO A 126 -0.49 11.97 -1.41
N ALA A 127 -0.32 13.00 -0.56
CA ALA A 127 0.98 13.34 0.02
C ALA A 127 1.54 12.21 0.92
N SER A 128 0.66 11.44 1.56
CA SER A 128 1.05 10.30 2.41
C SER A 128 1.62 9.15 1.59
N ILE A 129 1.10 8.96 0.37
CA ILE A 129 1.59 7.95 -0.59
C ILE A 129 3.02 8.28 -1.00
N LYS A 130 3.27 9.54 -1.39
CA LYS A 130 4.59 10.02 -1.79
C LYS A 130 5.65 9.84 -0.71
N GLN A 131 5.28 10.07 0.56
CA GLN A 131 6.20 9.88 1.69
C GLN A 131 6.47 8.42 2.03
N ALA A 132 5.55 7.50 1.72
CA ALA A 132 5.72 6.07 1.95
C ALA A 132 6.65 5.39 0.92
N GLY A 133 7.16 6.12 -0.08
CA GLY A 133 8.02 5.57 -1.13
C GLY A 133 7.34 4.49 -1.98
N THR A 134 6.01 4.38 -1.89
CA THR A 134 5.23 3.34 -2.56
C THR A 134 4.80 3.81 -3.94
N THR A 135 4.92 2.96 -4.96
CA THR A 135 4.45 3.30 -6.31
C THR A 135 2.92 3.33 -6.33
N PHE A 136 2.32 4.50 -6.54
CA PHE A 136 0.92 4.64 -6.90
C PHE A 136 0.65 4.04 -8.27
N VAL A 137 -0.43 3.27 -8.37
CA VAL A 137 -1.00 2.87 -9.66
C VAL A 137 -2.43 3.35 -9.70
N ARG A 138 -2.73 4.25 -10.63
CA ARG A 138 -4.10 4.68 -10.95
C ARG A 138 -4.61 3.85 -12.11
N ILE A 139 -5.78 3.25 -11.96
CA ILE A 139 -6.46 2.49 -13.01
C ILE A 139 -7.76 3.21 -13.35
N GLN A 140 -7.93 3.54 -14.62
CA GLN A 140 -9.15 4.07 -15.19
C GLN A 140 -9.82 3.00 -16.04
N TYR A 141 -11.05 2.65 -15.68
CA TYR A 141 -11.85 1.68 -16.43
C TYR A 141 -12.69 2.41 -17.49
N ILE A 142 -12.76 1.83 -18.70
CA ILE A 142 -13.56 2.36 -19.81
C ILE A 142 -14.61 1.31 -20.17
N TYR A 143 -15.88 1.68 -20.07
CA TYR A 143 -17.00 0.80 -20.41
C TYR A 143 -17.73 1.29 -21.67
N THR A 144 -18.09 0.34 -22.54
CA THR A 144 -18.96 0.54 -23.71
C THR A 144 -20.04 -0.52 -23.65
N ASP A 145 -21.31 -0.12 -23.75
CA ASP A 145 -22.46 -1.03 -23.70
C ASP A 145 -22.41 -2.01 -22.51
N LYS A 146 -22.03 -1.50 -21.33
CA LYS A 146 -21.87 -2.25 -20.06
C LYS A 146 -20.73 -3.29 -20.06
N LEU A 147 -19.91 -3.35 -21.11
CA LEU A 147 -18.69 -4.17 -21.16
C LEU A 147 -17.46 -3.32 -20.94
N LEU A 148 -16.49 -3.83 -20.18
CA LEU A 148 -15.20 -3.17 -19.97
C LEU A 148 -14.37 -3.30 -21.26
N THR A 149 -14.26 -2.23 -22.03
CA THR A 149 -13.58 -2.20 -23.34
C THR A 149 -12.17 -1.62 -23.28
N GLY A 150 -11.79 -0.97 -22.18
CA GLY A 150 -10.44 -0.45 -22.02
C GLY A 150 -10.00 -0.21 -20.59
N LEU A 151 -8.68 -0.10 -20.41
CA LEU A 151 -8.02 0.25 -19.16
C LEU A 151 -6.92 1.29 -19.44
N ASN A 152 -6.88 2.37 -18.68
CA ASN A 152 -5.69 3.22 -18.62
C ASN A 152 -5.05 3.08 -17.23
N ILE A 153 -3.82 2.58 -17.18
CA ILE A 153 -3.08 2.31 -15.97
C ILE A 153 -1.87 3.25 -15.94
N THR A 154 -1.76 4.10 -14.93
CA THR A 154 -0.67 5.07 -14.81
C THR A 154 0.03 4.93 -13.47
N GLY A 155 1.37 4.86 -13.53
CA GLY A 155 2.23 4.82 -12.35
C GLY A 155 2.47 6.20 -11.75
N ASP A 156 2.94 6.20 -10.50
CA ASP A 156 3.26 7.40 -9.73
C ASP A 156 4.24 8.32 -10.44
N ALA A 157 4.06 9.64 -10.29
CA ALA A 157 4.82 10.67 -11.01
C ALA A 157 4.87 10.45 -12.54
N SER A 158 3.91 9.70 -13.11
CA SER A 158 3.93 9.22 -14.50
C SER A 158 5.16 8.36 -14.83
N SER A 159 5.66 7.56 -13.90
CA SER A 159 6.76 6.60 -14.13
C SER A 159 6.46 5.61 -15.27
N PHE A 160 5.18 5.30 -15.50
CA PHE A 160 4.72 4.55 -16.65
C PHE A 160 3.28 4.90 -17.02
N LYS A 161 2.90 4.60 -18.26
CA LYS A 161 1.54 4.69 -18.79
C LYS A 161 1.26 3.43 -19.61
N ILE A 162 0.18 2.74 -19.30
CA ILE A 162 -0.26 1.55 -20.00
C ILE A 162 -1.69 1.81 -20.45
N SER A 163 -1.93 1.71 -21.75
CA SER A 163 -3.27 1.75 -22.33
C SER A 163 -3.62 0.36 -22.84
N CYS A 164 -4.79 -0.13 -22.47
CA CYS A 164 -5.28 -1.43 -22.90
C CYS A 164 -6.62 -1.30 -23.61
N THR A 165 -6.79 -2.05 -24.69
CA THR A 165 -8.09 -2.26 -25.35
C THR A 165 -8.47 -3.73 -25.19
N ILE A 166 -9.68 -3.98 -24.72
CA ILE A 166 -10.20 -5.32 -24.41
C ILE A 166 -11.26 -5.67 -25.43
N SER A 167 -11.06 -6.80 -26.12
CA SER A 167 -12.03 -7.37 -27.04
C SER A 167 -12.70 -8.60 -26.43
N TYR A 168 -13.92 -8.88 -26.89
CA TYR A 168 -14.71 -10.00 -26.40
C TYR A 168 -15.14 -10.92 -27.55
N ARG A 169 -15.17 -12.22 -27.27
CA ARG A 169 -15.76 -13.26 -28.13
C ARG A 169 -16.63 -14.14 -27.26
N LYS A 170 -17.89 -14.35 -27.66
CA LYS A 170 -18.87 -15.16 -26.90
C LYS A 170 -18.96 -14.74 -25.41
N ASN A 171 -19.02 -13.44 -25.13
CA ASN A 171 -19.09 -12.84 -23.78
C ASN A 171 -17.88 -13.11 -22.86
N ALA A 172 -16.76 -13.64 -23.37
CA ALA A 172 -15.49 -13.76 -22.66
C ALA A 172 -14.45 -12.83 -23.29
N ILE A 173 -13.45 -12.40 -22.52
CA ILE A 173 -12.32 -11.63 -23.04
C ILE A 173 -11.53 -12.52 -24.02
N ASP A 174 -11.40 -12.06 -25.27
CA ASP A 174 -10.70 -12.77 -26.35
C ASP A 174 -9.26 -12.25 -26.48
N THR A 175 -9.10 -10.92 -26.54
CA THR A 175 -7.78 -10.30 -26.63
C THR A 175 -7.68 -9.03 -25.79
N ILE A 176 -6.45 -8.73 -25.40
CA ILE A 176 -6.09 -7.46 -24.79
C ILE A 176 -4.90 -6.88 -25.57
N THR A 177 -5.13 -5.79 -26.29
CA THR A 177 -4.04 -5.01 -26.88
C THR A 177 -3.45 -4.10 -25.81
N ILE A 178 -2.13 -4.05 -25.73
CA ILE A 178 -1.35 -3.36 -24.69
C ILE A 178 -0.39 -2.38 -25.38
N ASP A 179 -0.44 -1.11 -24.95
CA ASP A 179 0.59 -0.11 -25.24
C ASP A 179 1.13 0.45 -23.93
N GLU A 180 2.31 -0.01 -23.53
CA GLU A 180 3.03 0.41 -22.35
C GLU A 180 4.22 1.31 -22.72
N LYS A 181 4.29 2.46 -22.04
CA LYS A 181 5.42 3.38 -22.09
C LYS A 181 5.95 3.61 -20.70
N ARG A 182 7.26 3.52 -20.52
CA ARG A 182 7.95 3.79 -19.26
C ARG A 182 8.77 5.05 -19.36
N TYR A 183 8.76 5.85 -18.31
CA TYR A 183 9.58 7.04 -18.23
C TYR A 183 11.02 6.65 -17.92
N ASN A 184 11.94 7.00 -18.82
CA ASN A 184 13.36 6.80 -18.63
C ASN A 184 13.96 8.05 -17.96
N THR A 185 14.51 7.87 -16.76
CA THR A 185 15.07 8.97 -15.95
C THR A 185 16.34 9.57 -16.53
N THR A 186 17.06 8.81 -17.36
CA THR A 186 18.30 9.23 -18.02
C THR A 186 17.98 10.08 -19.24
N THR A 187 17.07 9.62 -20.10
CA THR A 187 16.69 10.33 -21.34
C THR A 187 15.60 11.38 -21.12
N LYS A 188 14.98 11.40 -19.94
CA LYS A 188 13.86 12.28 -19.55
C LYS A 188 12.65 12.17 -20.47
N LYS A 189 12.43 11.00 -21.09
CA LYS A 189 11.35 10.76 -22.05
C LYS A 189 10.65 9.44 -21.75
N PHE A 190 9.43 9.31 -22.27
CA PHE A 190 8.75 8.02 -22.33
C PHE A 190 9.29 7.19 -23.47
N GLU A 191 9.72 5.99 -23.14
CA GLU A 191 10.20 4.99 -24.08
C GLU A 191 9.20 3.83 -24.13
N GLN A 192 9.09 3.20 -25.30
CA GLN A 192 8.20 2.06 -25.47
C GLN A 192 8.73 0.89 -24.64
N GLY A 193 7.89 0.37 -23.73
CA GLY A 193 8.18 -0.82 -22.94
C GLY A 193 7.64 -2.06 -23.63
N LEU A 194 6.31 -2.20 -23.62
CA LEU A 194 5.59 -3.33 -24.22
C LEU A 194 4.59 -2.77 -25.24
N LYS A 195 4.51 -3.37 -26.43
CA LYS A 195 3.47 -3.06 -27.41
C LYS A 195 3.04 -4.31 -28.14
N GLY A 196 1.76 -4.65 -28.09
CA GLY A 196 1.28 -5.85 -28.75
C GLY A 196 -0.04 -6.38 -28.22
N THR A 197 -0.40 -7.59 -28.63
CA THR A 197 -1.71 -8.17 -28.32
C THR A 197 -1.56 -9.49 -27.58
N LEU A 198 -2.16 -9.55 -26.39
CA LEU A 198 -2.30 -10.74 -25.57
C LEU A 198 -3.59 -11.46 -25.95
N TYR A 199 -3.49 -12.73 -26.34
CA TYR A 199 -4.63 -13.58 -26.65
C TYR A 199 -4.98 -14.42 -25.42
N ILE A 200 -6.25 -14.36 -25.02
CA ILE A 200 -6.77 -14.93 -23.78
C ILE A 200 -7.93 -15.85 -24.10
N GLU A 201 -7.88 -17.04 -23.53
CA GLU A 201 -9.00 -17.99 -23.52
C GLU A 201 -9.00 -18.61 -22.13
N GLU A 202 -9.74 -17.98 -21.20
CA GLU A 202 -9.70 -18.18 -19.74
C GLU A 202 -8.37 -17.80 -19.07
N THR A 203 -7.24 -18.09 -19.72
CA THR A 203 -5.88 -17.75 -19.32
C THR A 203 -5.09 -17.22 -20.52
N PRO A 204 -4.00 -16.45 -20.30
CA PRO A 204 -3.11 -16.03 -21.38
C PRO A 204 -2.58 -17.23 -22.16
N LYS A 205 -2.79 -17.26 -23.49
CA LYS A 205 -2.35 -18.34 -24.40
C LYS A 205 -1.07 -18.00 -25.14
N TYR A 206 -1.01 -16.78 -25.68
CA TYR A 206 0.18 -16.25 -26.34
C TYR A 206 0.09 -14.73 -26.47
N TYR A 207 1.25 -14.12 -26.70
CA TYR A 207 1.40 -12.70 -26.94
C TYR A 207 2.08 -12.48 -28.29
N VAL A 208 1.57 -11.52 -29.06
CA VAL A 208 2.21 -11.07 -30.29
C VAL A 208 2.81 -9.70 -30.02
N ASP A 209 4.13 -9.64 -30.01
CA ASP A 209 4.89 -8.40 -29.86
C ASP A 209 4.88 -7.63 -31.18
N GLU A 210 4.30 -6.43 -31.17
CA GLU A 210 4.24 -5.57 -32.35
C GLU A 210 5.55 -4.84 -32.62
N VAL A 211 6.43 -4.72 -31.62
CA VAL A 211 7.75 -4.09 -31.79
C VAL A 211 8.70 -5.02 -32.53
N THR A 212 8.69 -6.31 -32.17
CA THR A 212 9.61 -7.31 -32.72
C THR A 212 8.97 -8.24 -33.75
N GLY A 213 7.63 -8.26 -33.87
CA GLY A 213 6.88 -9.23 -34.66
C GLY A 213 6.86 -10.65 -34.05
N SER A 214 7.44 -10.83 -32.85
CA SER A 214 7.63 -12.15 -32.25
C SER A 214 6.36 -12.69 -31.59
N LYS A 215 6.13 -14.00 -31.71
CA LYS A 215 5.07 -14.71 -31.01
C LYS A 215 5.62 -15.42 -29.77
N ILE A 216 5.17 -15.00 -28.59
CA ILE A 216 5.58 -15.56 -27.30
C ILE A 216 4.48 -16.50 -26.81
N LYS A 217 4.82 -17.77 -26.60
CA LYS A 217 3.91 -18.82 -26.07
C LYS A 217 4.34 -19.37 -24.70
N ASP A 218 5.46 -18.87 -24.18
CA ASP A 218 6.02 -19.32 -22.91
C ASP A 218 5.15 -18.83 -21.75
N GLN A 219 4.59 -19.76 -20.97
CA GLN A 219 3.55 -19.44 -19.99
C GLN A 219 4.06 -18.58 -18.83
N ASP A 220 5.31 -18.78 -18.41
CA ASP A 220 5.92 -17.98 -17.34
C ASP A 220 6.14 -16.54 -17.79
N LYS A 221 6.61 -16.33 -19.03
CA LYS A 221 6.71 -14.99 -19.63
C LYS A 221 5.35 -14.33 -19.78
N LEU A 222 4.33 -15.06 -20.24
CA LEU A 222 2.98 -14.53 -20.38
C LEU A 222 2.39 -14.10 -19.04
N THR A 223 2.54 -14.94 -18.01
CA THR A 223 2.10 -14.64 -16.65
C THR A 223 2.85 -13.43 -16.10
N SER A 224 4.16 -13.35 -16.33
CA SER A 224 4.98 -12.20 -15.93
C SER A 224 4.51 -10.92 -16.61
N MET A 225 4.23 -10.92 -17.92
CA MET A 225 3.71 -9.74 -18.63
C MET A 225 2.34 -9.32 -18.08
N TYR A 226 1.44 -10.28 -17.90
CA TYR A 226 0.08 -10.03 -17.43
C TYR A 226 0.03 -9.45 -16.01
N SER A 227 0.96 -9.87 -15.15
CA SER A 227 1.15 -9.31 -13.81
C SER A 227 1.87 -7.96 -13.84
N LYS A 228 2.97 -7.81 -14.60
CA LYS A 228 3.76 -6.56 -14.68
C LYS A 228 3.00 -5.38 -15.27
N THR A 229 2.03 -5.66 -16.14
CA THR A 229 1.16 -4.65 -16.73
C THR A 229 -0.01 -4.27 -15.82
N TYR A 230 -0.14 -4.90 -14.66
CA TYR A 230 -1.25 -4.73 -13.70
C TYR A 230 -2.64 -5.05 -14.25
N ILE A 231 -2.72 -5.66 -15.44
CA ILE A 231 -3.98 -5.99 -16.10
C ILE A 231 -4.72 -7.06 -15.31
N TYR A 232 -4.02 -8.08 -14.80
CA TYR A 232 -4.61 -9.11 -13.94
C TYR A 232 -5.27 -8.49 -12.70
N ASP A 233 -4.55 -7.62 -12.00
CA ASP A 233 -5.06 -6.93 -10.81
C ASP A 233 -6.26 -6.04 -11.14
N ALA A 234 -6.19 -5.30 -12.26
CA ALA A 234 -7.27 -4.44 -12.74
C ALA A 234 -8.56 -5.24 -12.97
N LEU A 235 -8.45 -6.38 -13.65
CA LEU A 235 -9.59 -7.22 -14.04
C LEU A 235 -10.22 -7.94 -12.84
N ASN A 236 -9.42 -8.38 -11.88
CA ASN A 236 -9.93 -9.03 -10.66
C ASN A 236 -10.63 -8.07 -9.70
N LYS A 237 -10.24 -6.80 -9.72
CA LYS A 237 -10.77 -5.78 -8.81
C LYS A 237 -11.90 -4.95 -9.42
N ARG A 238 -12.27 -5.20 -10.68
CA ARG A 238 -13.36 -4.50 -11.37
C ARG A 238 -14.63 -4.59 -10.52
N LYS A 239 -15.16 -3.44 -10.11
CA LYS A 239 -16.51 -3.35 -9.56
C LYS A 239 -17.45 -3.08 -10.71
N LEU A 240 -18.34 -4.03 -11.01
CA LEU A 240 -19.47 -3.76 -11.89
C LEU A 240 -20.43 -2.84 -11.15
N ILE A 241 -20.37 -1.55 -11.44
CA ILE A 241 -21.41 -0.59 -11.07
C ILE A 241 -22.24 -0.33 -12.32
N GLN A 242 -23.54 -0.15 -12.15
CA GLN A 242 -24.47 0.08 -13.26
C GLN A 242 -24.11 1.41 -13.97
N GLY A 243 -23.70 1.36 -15.24
CA GLY A 243 -23.58 2.57 -16.09
C GLY A 243 -22.38 2.58 -17.03
N ASN A 244 -22.33 3.58 -17.91
CA ASN A 244 -21.15 3.95 -18.70
C ASN A 244 -20.23 4.84 -17.84
N GLU A 245 -19.68 4.28 -16.77
CA GLU A 245 -18.90 5.04 -15.78
C GLU A 245 -17.39 4.89 -16.03
N GLN A 246 -16.65 5.97 -15.86
CA GLN A 246 -15.20 5.87 -15.68
C GLN A 246 -14.90 5.72 -14.19
N ILE A 247 -14.44 4.54 -13.79
CA ILE A 247 -14.04 4.28 -12.40
C ILE A 247 -12.54 4.53 -12.27
N LEU A 248 -12.13 5.24 -11.22
CA LEU A 248 -10.73 5.45 -10.86
C LEU A 248 -10.41 4.68 -9.60
N ASP A 249 -9.63 3.61 -9.73
CA ASP A 249 -9.10 2.88 -8.59
C ASP A 249 -7.61 3.20 -8.37
N TYR A 250 -7.21 3.22 -7.09
CA TYR A 250 -5.87 3.54 -6.65
C TYR A 250 -5.27 2.35 -5.91
N PHE A 251 -4.07 1.93 -6.30
CA PHE A 251 -3.37 0.80 -5.68
C PHE A 251 -2.00 1.18 -5.17
N LEU A 252 -1.61 0.45 -4.13
CA LEU A 252 -0.33 0.52 -3.47
C LEU A 252 0.30 -0.85 -3.57
N LEU A 253 1.57 -0.89 -3.96
CA LEU A 253 2.35 -2.11 -3.96
C LEU A 253 3.15 -2.17 -2.66
N SER A 254 2.95 -3.22 -1.88
CA SER A 254 4.02 -3.71 -1.01
C SER A 254 5.07 -4.31 -1.93
N ASP A 255 6.25 -3.70 -1.98
CA ASP A 255 7.39 -4.32 -2.62
C ASP A 255 7.69 -5.62 -1.83
N ASN A 256 7.58 -6.78 -2.46
CA ASN A 256 7.95 -8.06 -1.85
C ASN A 256 9.49 -8.22 -1.75
N SER A 257 10.25 -7.13 -1.94
CA SER A 257 11.71 -7.12 -1.97
C SER A 257 12.38 -6.25 -0.89
N LEU A 258 11.71 -6.06 0.26
CA LEU A 258 12.34 -5.58 1.49
C LEU A 258 12.53 -6.70 2.52
#